data_AF-A0A956LAQ2-F1
#
_entry.id   AF-A0A956LAQ2-F1
#
_cell.length_a   1.000
_cell.length_b   1.000
_cell.length_c   1.000
_cell.angle_alpha   90.00
_cell.angle_beta   90.00
_cell.angle_gamma   90.00
#
_symmetry.space_group_name_H-M   'P 1'
#
loop_
_entity.id
_entity.type
_entity.pdbx_description
1 polymer ?
#
loop_
_entity_poly.entity_id
_entity_poly.type
_entity_poly.pdbx_seq_one_letter_code
_entity_poly.pdbx_strand_id
1 'polypeptide(L)'
;ALILNPGGLTRLSGTHILLNHVLIWENAQFTRQPTDLPEGHDYGFDATATVENDKSLFPIGAMFIATTDFGLDDWTFALGLYGPSAHGSKKYPVDGGQRYLLTELDTVLLYANLAVAYGVDDCWGVGLTLQYVMAPQVKLKLVADATPGGDLNAYYSSADVEAVLDMKDLTSFSAIAGAW
;
A
#
# COMPACT_ATOMS: atom_id res chain seq x y z
N ALA A 1 15.67 10.06 8.38
CA ALA A 1 15.93 11.34 7.70
C ALA A 1 15.34 11.35 6.28
N LEU A 2 15.84 10.54 5.34
CA LEU A 2 15.42 10.48 3.92
C LEU A 2 13.91 10.61 3.65
N ILE A 3 13.06 9.91 4.40
CA ILE A 3 11.62 9.81 4.13
C ILE A 3 10.79 10.86 4.90
N LEU A 4 11.32 11.43 5.98
CA LEU A 4 10.54 12.26 6.93
C LEU A 4 11.00 13.71 6.97
N ASN A 5 12.32 13.92 7.04
CA ASN A 5 12.94 15.25 7.07
C ASN A 5 14.36 15.13 6.48
N PRO A 6 14.56 15.46 5.20
CA PRO A 6 15.87 15.37 4.57
C PRO A 6 16.89 16.34 5.14
N GLY A 7 16.50 17.45 5.79
CA GLY A 7 17.45 18.31 6.49
C GLY A 7 18.21 17.55 7.59
N GLY A 8 17.56 16.56 8.21
CA GLY A 8 18.20 15.71 9.22
C GLY A 8 19.28 14.77 8.70
N LEU A 9 19.52 14.70 7.37
CA LEU A 9 20.65 13.95 6.81
C LEU A 9 22.00 14.57 7.18
N THR A 10 22.06 15.89 7.43
CA THR A 10 23.31 16.59 7.82
C THR A 10 23.93 16.07 9.12
N ARG A 11 23.15 15.33 9.93
CA ARG A 11 23.60 14.70 11.18
C ARG A 11 24.27 13.34 10.95
N LEU A 12 24.36 12.88 9.71
CA LEU A 12 24.94 11.59 9.34
C LEU A 12 26.29 11.82 8.66
N SER A 13 27.37 11.81 9.44
CA SER A 13 28.73 11.86 8.92
C SER A 13 29.19 10.48 8.45
N GLY A 14 29.93 10.44 7.34
CA GLY A 14 30.45 9.23 6.71
C GLY A 14 29.42 8.43 5.92
N THR A 15 29.79 7.19 5.58
CA THR A 15 28.95 6.28 4.78
C THR A 15 28.16 5.32 5.67
N HIS A 16 26.84 5.34 5.52
CA HIS A 16 25.93 4.44 6.24
C HIS A 16 25.12 3.60 5.25
N ILE A 17 24.87 2.34 5.62
CA ILE A 17 23.99 1.44 4.87
C ILE A 17 22.97 0.88 5.85
N LEU A 18 21.70 1.00 5.49
CA LEU A 18 20.57 0.39 6.16
C LEU A 18 19.94 -0.65 5.25
N LEU A 19 19.87 -1.88 5.76
CA LEU A 19 19.08 -2.95 5.19
C LEU A 19 18.01 -3.32 6.21
N ASN A 20 16.75 -3.29 5.80
CA ASN A 20 15.63 -3.72 6.62
C ASN A 20 14.67 -4.56 5.78
N HIS A 21 14.03 -5.53 6.40
CA HIS A 21 12.98 -6.32 5.78
C HIS A 21 11.89 -6.60 6.81
N VAL A 22 10.65 -6.24 6.46
CA VAL A 22 9.47 -6.52 7.29
C VAL A 22 8.64 -7.62 6.63
N LEU A 23 8.19 -8.58 7.43
CA LEU A 23 7.16 -9.55 7.04
C LEU A 23 5.88 -9.17 7.76
N ILE A 24 4.78 -9.04 7.03
CA ILE A 24 3.50 -8.63 7.60
C ILE A 24 2.55 -9.82 7.55
N TRP A 25 2.06 -10.23 8.72
CA TRP A 25 0.99 -11.21 8.87
C TRP A 25 -0.27 -10.47 9.29
N GLU A 26 -1.28 -10.42 8.42
CA GLU A 26 -2.57 -9.80 8.69
C GLU A 26 -3.65 -10.87 8.83
N ASN A 27 -4.35 -10.88 9.96
CA ASN A 27 -5.62 -11.58 10.09
C ASN A 27 -6.74 -10.53 9.98
N ALA A 28 -7.44 -10.55 8.85
CA ALA A 28 -8.56 -9.66 8.58
C ALA A 28 -9.81 -10.50 8.34
N GLN A 29 -10.90 -10.11 8.98
CA GLN A 29 -12.19 -10.75 8.87
C GLN A 29 -13.25 -9.73 8.48
N PHE A 30 -14.29 -10.19 7.79
CA PHE A 30 -15.46 -9.39 7.48
C PHE A 30 -16.72 -10.12 7.90
N THR A 31 -17.61 -9.44 8.61
CA THR A 31 -18.94 -9.94 8.94
C THR A 31 -19.95 -8.89 8.55
N ARG A 32 -20.94 -9.29 7.74
CA ARG A 32 -21.99 -8.37 7.35
C ARG A 32 -22.99 -8.22 8.47
N GLN A 33 -23.32 -6.98 8.84
CA GLN A 33 -24.47 -6.76 9.70
C GLN A 33 -25.75 -7.17 8.94
N PRO A 34 -26.67 -7.92 9.58
CA PRO A 34 -27.95 -8.23 8.97
C PRO A 34 -28.71 -6.95 8.62
N THR A 35 -29.19 -6.88 7.38
CA THR A 35 -30.19 -5.90 6.90
C THR A 35 -31.43 -6.68 6.45
N ASP A 36 -32.35 -6.06 5.69
CA ASP A 36 -33.52 -6.75 5.11
C ASP A 36 -33.08 -7.84 4.12
N LEU A 37 -32.83 -9.03 4.65
CA LEU A 37 -32.76 -10.28 3.91
C LEU A 37 -34.21 -10.78 3.76
N PRO A 38 -34.78 -10.85 2.54
CA PRO A 38 -36.04 -11.54 2.32
C PRO A 38 -36.05 -12.92 3.01
N GLU A 39 -36.97 -13.11 3.95
CA GLU A 39 -37.10 -14.41 4.65
C GLU A 39 -37.34 -15.53 3.63
N GLY A 40 -36.60 -16.64 3.78
CA GLY A 40 -36.76 -17.84 2.96
C GLY A 40 -36.11 -17.80 1.58
N HIS A 41 -35.35 -16.76 1.22
CA HIS A 41 -34.53 -16.77 0.00
C HIS A 41 -33.25 -17.58 0.21
N ASP A 42 -32.97 -18.53 -0.69
CA ASP A 42 -31.70 -19.25 -0.74
C ASP A 42 -30.73 -18.51 -1.66
N TYR A 43 -29.74 -17.85 -1.05
CA TYR A 43 -28.70 -17.10 -1.77
C TYR A 43 -27.61 -18.02 -2.33
N GLY A 44 -27.60 -19.32 -1.97
CA GLY A 44 -26.53 -20.26 -2.28
C GLY A 44 -25.28 -20.09 -1.40
N PHE A 45 -25.28 -19.12 -0.48
CA PHE A 45 -24.23 -18.85 0.51
C PHE A 45 -24.82 -18.14 1.73
N ASP A 46 -24.13 -18.18 2.87
CA ASP A 46 -24.50 -17.40 4.05
C ASP A 46 -23.92 -15.99 3.93
N ALA A 47 -24.77 -15.02 3.58
CA ALA A 47 -24.36 -13.64 3.38
C ALA A 47 -24.00 -12.89 4.68
N THR A 48 -24.29 -13.50 5.84
CA THR A 48 -23.98 -12.96 7.17
C THR A 48 -22.81 -13.66 7.85
N ALA A 49 -22.35 -14.79 7.30
CA ALA A 49 -21.18 -15.50 7.81
C ALA A 49 -19.94 -14.60 7.83
N THR A 50 -19.14 -14.77 8.88
CA THR A 50 -17.80 -14.20 8.93
C THR A 50 -16.93 -14.87 7.88
N VAL A 51 -16.28 -14.07 7.04
CA VAL A 51 -15.25 -14.53 6.12
C VAL A 51 -13.89 -14.04 6.56
N GLU A 52 -12.84 -14.73 6.11
CA GLU A 52 -11.47 -14.42 6.46
C GLU A 52 -10.63 -14.13 5.21
N ASN A 53 -9.57 -13.35 5.38
CA ASN A 53 -8.57 -13.11 4.36
C ASN A 53 -7.67 -14.35 4.17
N ASP A 54 -7.74 -14.96 2.99
CA ASP A 54 -6.95 -16.14 2.57
C ASP A 54 -5.50 -15.77 2.17
N LYS A 55 -5.16 -14.48 2.07
CA LYS A 55 -3.79 -13.98 1.84
C LYS A 55 -3.25 -13.26 3.08
N SER A 56 -2.99 -14.01 4.15
CA SER A 56 -2.56 -13.41 5.44
C SER A 56 -1.11 -12.89 5.42
N LEU A 57 -0.18 -13.59 4.75
CA LEU A 57 1.23 -13.17 4.67
C LEU A 57 1.47 -12.24 3.47
N PHE A 58 2.03 -11.06 3.73
CA PHE A 58 2.63 -10.20 2.72
C PHE A 58 4.16 -10.16 2.90
N PRO A 59 4.93 -10.84 2.04
CA PRO A 59 6.36 -11.03 2.24
C PRO A 59 7.22 -9.91 1.62
N ILE A 60 6.61 -8.82 1.14
CA ILE A 60 7.32 -7.74 0.47
C ILE A 60 7.37 -6.53 1.41
N GLY A 61 8.49 -6.36 2.10
CA GLY A 61 8.73 -5.26 3.03
C GLY A 61 10.19 -4.84 3.11
N ALA A 62 10.94 -5.06 2.02
CA ALA A 62 12.35 -4.74 1.93
C ALA A 62 12.57 -3.22 1.82
N MET A 63 13.62 -2.76 2.50
CA MET A 63 14.12 -1.39 2.48
C MET A 63 15.64 -1.42 2.41
N PHE A 64 16.17 -0.66 1.46
CA PHE A 64 17.58 -0.35 1.30
C PHE A 64 17.74 1.17 1.37
N ILE A 65 18.64 1.67 2.22
CA ILE A 65 19.04 3.08 2.22
C ILE A 65 20.56 3.13 2.34
N ALA A 66 21.19 3.97 1.52
CA ALA A 66 22.60 4.31 1.65
C ALA A 66 22.73 5.83 1.77
N THR A 67 23.60 6.29 2.68
CA THR A 67 23.96 7.70 2.81
C THR A 67 25.47 7.85 2.76
N THR A 68 25.96 8.99 2.28
CA THR A 68 27.39 9.32 2.28
C THR A 68 27.57 10.82 2.13
N ASP A 69 28.58 11.37 2.79
CA ASP A 69 29.03 12.75 2.62
C ASP A 69 30.13 12.89 1.55
N PHE A 70 30.66 11.76 1.04
CA PHE A 70 31.85 11.71 0.18
C PHE A 70 33.08 12.44 0.76
N GLY A 71 33.14 12.62 2.08
CA GLY A 71 34.18 13.40 2.75
C GLY A 71 34.02 14.92 2.63
N LEU A 72 32.84 15.42 2.29
CA LEU A 72 32.50 16.85 2.33
C LEU A 72 31.95 17.21 3.72
N ASP A 73 32.34 18.36 4.27
CA ASP A 73 31.99 18.72 5.65
C ASP A 73 30.50 19.07 5.85
N ASP A 74 29.88 19.70 4.85
CA ASP A 74 28.54 20.29 4.99
C ASP A 74 27.46 19.59 4.14
N TRP A 75 27.82 18.55 3.39
CA TRP A 75 26.93 17.91 2.42
C TRP A 75 26.68 16.44 2.75
N THR A 76 25.44 16.00 2.62
CA THR A 76 25.08 14.58 2.73
C THR A 76 24.17 14.18 1.58
N PHE A 77 24.49 13.06 0.94
CA PHE A 77 23.72 12.46 -0.12
C PHE A 77 23.09 11.15 0.35
N ALA A 78 21.92 10.82 -0.18
CA ALA A 78 21.26 9.57 0.13
C ALA A 78 20.54 8.98 -1.08
N LEU A 79 20.55 7.64 -1.14
CA LEU A 79 19.79 6.81 -2.06
C LEU A 79 18.91 5.87 -1.24
N GLY A 80 17.64 5.71 -1.60
CA GLY A 80 16.76 4.75 -0.94
C GLY A 80 15.86 4.00 -1.90
N LEU A 81 15.69 2.70 -1.67
CA LEU A 81 14.76 1.84 -2.38
C LEU A 81 13.92 1.08 -1.36
N TYR A 82 12.60 1.29 -1.35
CA TYR A 82 11.71 0.61 -0.39
C TYR A 82 10.27 0.52 -0.90
N GLY A 83 9.54 -0.50 -0.44
CA GLY A 83 8.08 -0.51 -0.52
C GLY A 83 7.45 0.10 0.74
N PRO A 84 6.15 0.44 0.72
CA PRO A 84 5.47 0.85 1.95
C PRO A 84 5.46 -0.31 2.94
N SER A 85 5.60 0.00 4.23
CA SER A 85 5.46 -0.99 5.31
C SER A 85 3.97 -1.26 5.57
N ALA A 86 3.26 -1.79 4.58
CA ALA A 86 1.83 -2.06 4.62
C ALA A 86 1.49 -3.41 3.99
N HIS A 87 0.34 -3.96 4.34
CA HIS A 87 -0.17 -5.20 3.75
C HIS A 87 -0.82 -4.91 2.40
N GLY A 88 -0.20 -5.41 1.32
CA GLY A 88 -0.61 -5.11 -0.05
C GLY A 88 -1.58 -6.11 -0.67
N SER A 89 -1.86 -7.27 -0.04
CA SER A 89 -2.64 -8.34 -0.67
C SER A 89 -3.76 -8.88 0.20
N LYS A 90 -5.01 -8.81 -0.24
CA LYS A 90 -6.16 -9.42 0.45
C LYS A 90 -6.94 -10.31 -0.51
N LYS A 91 -7.49 -11.41 -0.03
CA LYS A 91 -8.37 -12.27 -0.83
C LYS A 91 -9.47 -12.83 0.05
N TYR A 92 -10.70 -12.58 -0.35
CA TYR A 92 -11.91 -13.07 0.29
C TYR A 92 -12.70 -13.93 -0.70
N PRO A 93 -13.61 -14.81 -0.22
CA PRO A 93 -14.49 -15.57 -1.11
C PRO A 93 -15.35 -14.66 -2.00
N VAL A 94 -15.69 -15.11 -3.20
CA VAL A 94 -16.55 -14.36 -4.14
C VAL A 94 -18.03 -14.44 -3.73
N ASP A 95 -18.38 -15.50 -3.02
CA ASP A 95 -19.68 -15.85 -2.44
C ASP A 95 -19.77 -15.48 -0.95
N GLY A 96 -19.09 -14.41 -0.52
CA GLY A 96 -19.18 -13.91 0.85
C GLY A 96 -19.97 -12.61 0.99
N GLY A 97 -20.33 -12.25 2.23
CA GLY A 97 -21.05 -11.02 2.54
C GLY A 97 -20.34 -9.72 2.10
N GLN A 98 -19.04 -9.75 1.87
CA GLN A 98 -18.18 -8.65 1.40
C GLN A 98 -18.10 -8.51 -0.13
N ARG A 99 -18.73 -9.40 -0.91
CA ARG A 99 -18.49 -9.56 -2.34
C ARG A 99 -18.60 -8.27 -3.17
N TYR A 100 -19.53 -7.37 -2.83
CA TYR A 100 -19.72 -6.08 -3.51
C TYR A 100 -18.73 -4.97 -3.07
N LEU A 101 -17.89 -5.24 -2.07
CA LEU A 101 -16.89 -4.30 -1.56
C LEU A 101 -15.49 -4.67 -2.05
N LEU A 102 -15.06 -5.91 -1.79
CA LEU A 102 -13.73 -6.40 -2.14
C LEU A 102 -13.67 -7.93 -2.08
N THR A 103 -13.29 -8.58 -3.17
CA THR A 103 -12.96 -10.01 -3.21
C THR A 103 -11.45 -10.24 -3.35
N GLU A 104 -10.72 -9.33 -3.99
CA GLU A 104 -9.26 -9.39 -4.09
C GLU A 104 -8.66 -7.98 -4.12
N LEU A 105 -7.59 -7.78 -3.37
CA LEU A 105 -6.65 -6.67 -3.49
C LEU A 105 -5.27 -7.27 -3.67
N ASP A 106 -4.50 -6.83 -4.64
CA ASP A 106 -3.10 -7.21 -4.77
C ASP A 106 -2.32 -6.02 -5.35
N THR A 107 -1.68 -5.28 -4.46
CA THR A 107 -1.03 -4.02 -4.77
C THR A 107 0.42 -4.06 -4.29
N VAL A 108 1.33 -3.67 -5.19
CA VAL A 108 2.74 -3.47 -4.89
C VAL A 108 3.10 -2.03 -5.22
N LEU A 109 3.72 -1.35 -4.26
CA LEU A 109 4.26 0.00 -4.41
C LEU A 109 5.75 -0.03 -4.11
N LEU A 110 6.53 0.71 -4.91
CA LEU A 110 7.98 0.81 -4.81
C LEU A 110 8.40 2.28 -4.94
N TYR A 111 9.27 2.71 -4.05
CA TYR A 111 9.81 4.06 -3.98
C TYR A 111 11.31 4.01 -4.21
N ALA A 112 11.79 4.68 -5.26
CA ALA A 112 13.20 4.99 -5.45
C ALA A 112 13.42 6.47 -5.10
N ASN A 113 14.39 6.76 -4.23
CA ASN A 113 14.57 8.08 -3.64
C ASN A 113 16.01 8.52 -3.82
N LEU A 114 16.20 9.79 -4.18
CA LEU A 114 17.49 10.47 -4.17
C LEU A 114 17.35 11.70 -3.29
N ALA A 115 18.29 11.92 -2.39
CA ALA A 115 18.29 13.10 -1.56
C ALA A 115 19.66 13.74 -1.42
N VAL A 116 19.60 15.04 -1.15
CA VAL A 116 20.74 15.86 -0.79
C VAL A 116 20.37 16.75 0.38
N ALA A 117 21.30 16.95 1.29
CA ALA A 117 21.18 17.90 2.37
C ALA A 117 22.45 18.73 2.51
N TYR A 118 22.27 19.96 2.97
CA TYR A 118 23.32 20.92 3.24
C TYR A 118 23.11 21.54 4.62
N GLY A 119 24.17 21.65 5.40
CA GLY A 119 24.12 22.27 6.72
C GLY A 119 25.34 21.97 7.57
N VAL A 120 25.30 22.45 8.81
CA VAL A 120 26.38 22.28 9.78
C VAL A 120 25.94 21.27 10.83
N ASP A 121 26.76 20.25 11.07
CA ASP A 121 26.47 19.21 12.04
C ASP A 121 26.12 19.78 13.42
N ASP A 122 25.08 19.22 14.03
CA ASP A 122 24.48 19.67 15.30
C ASP A 122 24.04 21.15 15.39
N CYS A 123 23.95 21.90 14.28
CA CYS A 123 23.53 23.30 14.28
C CYS A 123 22.26 23.57 13.46
N TRP A 124 22.27 23.25 12.16
CA TRP A 124 21.12 23.39 11.28
C TRP A 124 21.29 22.52 10.04
N GLY A 125 20.19 22.16 9.38
CA GLY A 125 20.26 21.48 8.09
C GLY A 125 19.04 21.68 7.24
N VAL A 126 19.24 21.84 5.93
CA VAL A 126 18.17 21.83 4.93
C VAL A 126 18.40 20.71 3.94
N GLY A 127 17.34 20.12 3.40
CA GLY A 127 17.47 19.05 2.43
C GLY A 127 16.27 18.90 1.52
N LEU A 128 16.51 18.17 0.44
CA LEU A 128 15.52 17.82 -0.57
C LEU A 128 15.64 16.33 -0.87
N THR A 129 14.53 15.62 -0.87
CA THR A 129 14.39 14.25 -1.40
C THR A 129 13.49 14.28 -2.61
N LEU A 130 13.96 13.75 -3.73
CA LEU A 130 13.15 13.41 -4.88
C LEU A 130 12.74 11.95 -4.78
N GLN A 131 11.48 11.66 -5.02
CA GLN A 131 10.92 10.31 -4.97
C GLN A 131 10.33 9.96 -6.33
N TYR A 132 10.74 8.81 -6.85
CA TYR A 132 10.14 8.15 -7.99
C TYR A 132 9.30 6.98 -7.49
N VAL A 133 8.00 7.05 -7.72
CA VAL A 133 7.00 6.11 -7.19
C VAL A 133 6.48 5.24 -8.32
N MET A 134 6.46 3.94 -8.08
CA MET A 134 5.97 2.92 -9.00
C MET A 134 4.94 2.04 -8.31
N ALA A 135 3.83 1.79 -8.98
CA ALA A 135 2.82 0.79 -8.69
C ALA A 135 2.82 -0.28 -9.80
N PRO A 136 3.81 -1.20 -9.83
CA PRO A 136 3.94 -2.22 -10.88
C PRO A 136 2.80 -3.23 -10.93
N GLN A 137 2.00 -3.31 -9.86
CA GLN A 137 0.80 -4.14 -9.79
C GLN A 137 -0.22 -3.44 -8.90
N VAL A 138 -1.41 -3.21 -9.46
CA VAL A 138 -2.61 -2.83 -8.73
C VAL A 138 -3.75 -3.68 -9.27
N LYS A 139 -4.11 -4.72 -8.53
CA LYS A 139 -5.23 -5.58 -8.83
C LYS A 139 -6.32 -5.40 -7.80
N LEU A 140 -7.52 -5.05 -8.24
CA LEU A 140 -8.70 -4.95 -7.40
C LEU A 140 -9.82 -5.76 -8.03
N LYS A 141 -10.50 -6.56 -7.22
CA LYS A 141 -11.67 -7.31 -7.62
C LYS A 141 -12.82 -7.11 -6.65
N LEU A 142 -14.01 -7.08 -7.22
CA LEU A 142 -15.28 -7.11 -6.51
C LEU A 142 -16.35 -7.73 -7.41
N VAL A 143 -17.47 -8.12 -6.82
CA VAL A 143 -18.69 -8.43 -7.57
C VAL A 143 -19.43 -7.14 -7.84
N ALA A 144 -19.96 -6.99 -9.05
CA ALA A 144 -20.88 -5.92 -9.43
C ALA A 144 -22.20 -6.52 -9.92
N ASP A 145 -23.31 -5.87 -9.56
CA ASP A 145 -24.63 -6.19 -10.12
C ASP A 145 -24.78 -5.51 -11.49
N ALA A 146 -24.89 -6.31 -12.55
CA ALA A 146 -25.04 -5.83 -13.92
C ALA A 146 -26.52 -5.73 -14.38
N THR A 147 -27.49 -5.74 -13.47
CA THR A 147 -28.92 -5.66 -13.81
C THR A 147 -29.27 -4.32 -14.47
N PRO A 148 -29.81 -4.31 -15.71
CA PRO A 148 -30.23 -3.08 -16.36
C PRO A 148 -31.58 -2.60 -15.83
N GLY A 149 -31.60 -1.49 -15.08
CA GLY A 149 -32.82 -0.76 -14.74
C GLY A 149 -33.80 -1.45 -13.77
N GLY A 150 -33.31 -2.37 -12.93
CA GLY A 150 -34.08 -3.06 -11.89
C GLY A 150 -33.74 -2.64 -10.47
N ASP A 151 -34.44 -3.24 -9.50
CA ASP A 151 -34.15 -3.05 -8.08
C ASP A 151 -32.81 -3.70 -7.70
N LEU A 152 -31.92 -2.92 -7.10
CA LEU A 152 -30.65 -3.43 -6.57
C LEU A 152 -30.90 -4.16 -5.27
N ASN A 153 -30.24 -5.31 -5.10
CA ASN A 153 -30.26 -6.06 -3.86
C ASN A 153 -28.86 -6.07 -3.23
N ALA A 154 -28.78 -5.83 -1.93
CA ALA A 154 -27.51 -5.70 -1.23
C ALA A 154 -26.73 -7.02 -1.10
N TYR A 155 -27.38 -8.16 -1.37
CA TYR A 155 -26.88 -9.50 -1.09
C TYR A 155 -26.60 -10.32 -2.35
N TYR A 156 -27.41 -10.17 -3.39
CA TYR A 156 -27.26 -10.96 -4.61
C TYR A 156 -27.94 -10.30 -5.80
N SER A 157 -27.52 -10.70 -7.00
CA SER A 157 -28.24 -10.48 -8.23
C SER A 157 -28.02 -11.66 -9.19
N SER A 158 -29.03 -12.00 -9.98
CA SER A 158 -28.87 -12.98 -11.06
C SER A 158 -27.93 -12.49 -12.16
N ALA A 159 -27.62 -11.20 -12.20
CA ALA A 159 -26.71 -10.56 -13.13
C ALA A 159 -25.37 -10.19 -12.47
N ASP A 160 -25.03 -10.82 -11.33
CA ASP A 160 -23.74 -10.59 -10.69
C ASP A 160 -22.58 -11.05 -11.58
N VAL A 161 -21.59 -10.18 -11.71
CA VAL A 161 -20.35 -10.45 -12.44
C VAL A 161 -19.15 -10.03 -11.60
N GLU A 162 -18.02 -10.71 -11.74
CA GLU A 162 -16.78 -10.26 -11.13
C GLU A 162 -16.16 -9.13 -11.97
N ALA A 163 -16.10 -7.93 -11.41
CA ALA A 163 -15.38 -6.81 -11.97
C ALA A 163 -13.90 -6.92 -11.57
N VAL A 164 -13.01 -6.89 -12.55
CA VAL A 164 -11.56 -6.97 -12.36
C VAL A 164 -10.92 -5.69 -12.88
N LEU A 165 -10.21 -5.00 -12.00
CA LEU A 165 -9.36 -3.87 -12.31
C LEU A 165 -7.90 -4.35 -12.20
N ASP A 166 -7.19 -4.41 -13.31
CA ASP A 166 -5.77 -4.76 -13.37
C ASP A 166 -5.01 -3.60 -14.01
N MET A 167 -4.21 -2.92 -13.20
CA MET A 167 -3.55 -1.67 -13.56
C MET A 167 -2.09 -1.67 -13.15
N LYS A 168 -1.34 -0.80 -13.82
CA LYS A 168 0.04 -0.47 -13.48
C LYS A 168 0.23 1.03 -13.68
N ASP A 169 0.94 1.65 -12.76
CA ASP A 169 1.49 2.99 -12.94
C ASP A 169 2.98 2.92 -12.61
N LEU A 170 3.84 3.18 -13.57
CA LEU A 170 5.28 3.06 -13.37
C LEU A 170 5.96 4.42 -13.23
N THR A 171 5.21 5.53 -13.28
CA THR A 171 5.79 6.86 -13.44
C THR A 171 5.02 7.88 -12.62
N SER A 172 5.39 8.03 -11.36
CA SER A 172 4.94 9.14 -10.52
C SER A 172 6.12 9.75 -9.76
N PHE A 173 6.03 11.05 -9.46
CA PHE A 173 7.09 11.80 -8.82
C PHE A 173 6.55 12.63 -7.65
N SER A 174 7.28 12.64 -6.55
CA SER A 174 7.05 13.55 -5.44
C SER A 174 8.38 14.10 -4.92
N ALA A 175 8.32 15.15 -4.12
CA ALA A 175 9.48 15.71 -3.46
C ALA A 175 9.15 16.07 -2.01
N ILE A 176 10.15 15.90 -1.14
CA ILE A 176 10.08 16.28 0.26
C ILE A 176 11.19 17.29 0.50
N ALA A 177 10.85 18.48 0.95
CA ALA A 177 11.80 19.45 1.49
C ALA A 177 11.72 19.42 3.02
N GLY A 178 12.85 19.60 3.68
CA GLY A 178 12.89 19.59 5.14
C GLY A 178 14.00 20.48 5.66
N ALA A 179 13.79 21.00 6.86
CA ALA A 179 14.76 21.75 7.63
C ALA A 179 14.68 21.33 9.09
N TRP A 180 15.74 21.57 9.86
CA TRP A 180 15.74 21.47 11.31
C TRP A 180 16.75 22.43 11.93
#